data_AF-A0A7M7MHJ1-F1
#
_entry.id   AF-A0A7M7MHJ1-F1
#
_cell.length_a   1.000
_cell.length_b   1.000
_cell.length_c   1.000
_cell.angle_alpha   90.00
_cell.angle_beta   90.00
_cell.angle_gamma   90.00
#
_symmetry.space_group_name_H-M   'P 1'
#
loop_
_entity.id
_entity.type
_entity.pdbx_description
1 polymer ?
#
loop_
_entity_poly.entity_id
_entity_poly.type
_entity_poly.pdbx_seq_one_letter_code
_entity_poly.pdbx_strand_id
1 'polypeptide(L)'
;MKPGLIMRFRGLPVDLHVAESDLTPVTPCVLLLPCANCNYVNPSFLVCLKNHIICRPCSVQSTSSASSAWCPMCRQVVTVTAVTIDRDMLAQLRFRCRCGLERTLPDLRMHVLEKGVHELPAGKVSSPDLPTGSAQPEMVESRLRAIAVEEFKRLKHELEHPEKAEDEKHGLLQKIEADRTEILQKTEEDKKELLQVIEKASVGAKSAVNVEHLQETVNALKDDIENLKHCRPATAQRAYFWFDFDDLSKRFQNAHDGVKSELQHSFIGGIPFQACIKLWSVDKKEYLDICGGRADHHEIDIPLPLNRKVVLTIHDTNGKVFATKSCNSYISGQYLFRFGSKEAGLSRTTKLIEVSLLTKNCLINGKMLTSIELQPMDS
;
A
#
# COMPACT_ATOMS: atom_id res chain seq x y z
N MET A 1 -18.70 29.66 -6.75
CA MET A 1 -17.96 29.09 -5.59
C MET A 1 -17.41 27.73 -6.01
N LYS A 2 -16.11 27.48 -5.83
CA LYS A 2 -15.56 26.13 -6.02
C LYS A 2 -16.20 25.21 -4.96
N PRO A 3 -16.66 24.00 -5.32
CA PRO A 3 -17.15 23.05 -4.33
C PRO A 3 -16.04 22.83 -3.28
N GLY A 4 -16.39 23.00 -2.01
CA GLY A 4 -15.45 22.79 -0.91
C GLY A 4 -14.94 21.36 -0.91
N LEU A 5 -13.68 21.16 -0.55
CA LEU A 5 -13.09 19.83 -0.44
C LEU A 5 -13.80 19.07 0.69
N ILE A 6 -14.45 17.96 0.37
CA ILE A 6 -15.01 17.05 1.37
C ILE A 6 -13.84 16.37 2.09
N MET A 7 -13.81 16.46 3.41
CA MET A 7 -12.77 15.93 4.26
C MET A 7 -13.32 14.81 5.16
N ARG A 8 -12.50 13.77 5.32
CA ARG A 8 -12.71 12.70 6.30
C ARG A 8 -11.63 12.78 7.36
N PHE A 9 -12.02 12.74 8.62
CA PHE A 9 -11.09 12.85 9.73
C PHE A 9 -10.72 11.47 10.27
N ARG A 10 -9.48 11.33 10.77
CA ARG A 10 -9.03 10.15 11.53
C ARG A 10 -8.16 10.60 12.70
N GLY A 11 -8.28 9.93 13.85
CA GLY A 11 -7.48 10.24 15.03
C GLY A 11 -7.87 11.55 15.72
N LEU A 12 -9.11 11.99 15.56
CA LEU A 12 -9.66 13.08 16.36
C LEU A 12 -9.71 12.66 17.84
N PRO A 13 -9.47 13.58 18.79
CA PRO A 13 -9.82 13.38 20.19
C PRO A 13 -11.27 12.89 20.33
N VAL A 14 -11.50 12.00 21.29
CA VAL A 14 -12.79 11.31 21.43
C VAL A 14 -13.95 12.29 21.51
N ASP A 15 -13.78 13.42 22.19
CA ASP A 15 -14.73 14.53 22.38
C ASP A 15 -15.06 15.26 21.08
N LEU A 16 -14.11 15.34 20.13
CA LEU A 16 -14.25 16.03 18.84
C LEU A 16 -14.69 15.09 17.69
N HIS A 17 -14.85 13.80 17.94
CA HIS A 17 -15.16 12.82 16.89
C HIS A 17 -16.63 12.92 16.42
N VAL A 18 -16.85 13.23 15.14
CA VAL A 18 -18.18 13.40 14.49
C VAL A 18 -18.56 12.15 13.68
N ALA A 19 -18.40 10.96 14.27
CA ALA A 19 -18.57 9.67 13.60
C ALA A 19 -17.83 9.63 12.23
N GLU A 20 -18.28 8.80 11.30
CA GLU A 20 -17.71 8.71 9.94
C GLU A 20 -18.26 9.78 8.98
N SER A 21 -18.64 10.95 9.51
CA SER A 21 -19.27 11.99 8.69
C SER A 21 -18.27 12.68 7.78
N ASP A 22 -18.66 12.85 6.51
CA ASP A 22 -18.01 13.74 5.56
C ASP A 22 -18.23 15.21 5.97
N LEU A 23 -17.14 15.94 6.21
CA LEU A 23 -17.17 17.32 6.68
C LEU A 23 -16.47 18.25 5.69
N THR A 24 -16.99 19.46 5.51
CA THR A 24 -16.32 20.50 4.70
C THR A 24 -15.93 21.67 5.60
N PRO A 25 -14.67 22.12 5.66
CA PRO A 25 -14.30 23.29 6.45
C PRO A 25 -15.00 24.54 5.89
N VAL A 26 -15.60 25.33 6.76
CA VAL A 26 -16.27 26.59 6.36
C VAL A 26 -15.23 27.65 6.00
N THR A 27 -14.14 27.69 6.77
CA THR A 27 -13.00 28.59 6.51
C THR A 27 -11.82 27.76 6.03
N PRO A 28 -11.13 28.15 4.94
CA PRO A 28 -9.90 27.51 4.52
C PRO A 28 -8.88 27.51 5.66
N CYS A 29 -8.44 26.32 6.06
CA CYS A 29 -7.41 26.14 7.07
C CYS A 29 -6.25 25.38 6.43
N VAL A 30 -5.10 26.05 6.28
CA VAL A 30 -3.90 25.46 5.66
C VAL A 30 -3.35 24.27 6.44
N LEU A 31 -3.78 24.08 7.69
CA LEU A 31 -3.39 22.95 8.52
C LEU A 31 -4.29 21.72 8.31
N LEU A 32 -5.48 21.90 7.71
CA LEU A 32 -6.42 20.81 7.43
C LEU A 32 -6.22 20.26 6.01
N LEU A 33 -5.02 19.76 5.76
CA LEU A 33 -4.69 19.16 4.47
C LEU A 33 -4.78 17.63 4.56
N PRO A 34 -5.37 16.97 3.54
CA PRO A 34 -5.49 15.52 3.55
C PRO A 34 -4.12 14.85 3.40
N CYS A 35 -3.98 13.69 4.00
CA CYS A 35 -2.80 12.86 3.78
C CYS A 35 -2.72 12.42 2.31
N ALA A 36 -1.54 12.58 1.70
CA ALA A 36 -1.32 12.26 0.30
C ALA A 36 -1.48 10.77 -0.06
N ASN A 37 -1.55 9.86 0.93
CA ASN A 37 -1.74 8.43 0.72
C ASN A 37 -3.20 7.99 0.88
N CYS A 38 -3.82 8.34 2.01
CA CYS A 38 -5.14 7.85 2.37
C CYS A 38 -6.26 8.87 2.20
N ASN A 39 -5.94 10.12 1.87
CA ASN A 39 -6.86 11.26 1.77
C ASN A 39 -7.64 11.61 3.06
N TYR A 40 -7.29 11.04 4.21
CA TYR A 40 -7.83 11.45 5.51
C TYR A 40 -7.04 12.64 6.08
N VAL A 41 -7.75 13.54 6.76
CA VAL A 41 -7.17 14.59 7.60
C VAL A 41 -6.92 14.01 8.99
N ASN A 42 -5.69 14.18 9.50
CA ASN A 42 -5.31 13.76 10.84
C ASN A 42 -4.82 14.99 11.63
N PRO A 43 -5.24 15.19 12.89
CA PRO A 43 -4.72 16.28 13.72
C PRO A 43 -3.21 16.20 13.98
N SER A 44 -2.64 15.00 13.91
CA SER A 44 -1.20 14.78 14.01
C SER A 44 -0.66 14.14 12.73
N PHE A 45 0.21 14.87 12.04
CA PHE A 45 0.74 14.47 10.74
C PHE A 45 2.22 14.81 10.63
N LEU A 46 2.84 14.30 9.57
CA LEU A 46 4.23 14.53 9.21
C LEU A 46 4.26 15.32 7.90
N VAL A 47 5.14 16.32 7.83
CA VAL A 47 5.38 17.12 6.62
C VAL A 47 6.80 16.85 6.14
N CYS A 48 6.98 16.42 4.89
CA CYS A 48 8.32 16.29 4.32
C CYS A 48 8.82 17.60 3.71
N LEU A 49 10.12 17.67 3.38
CA LEU A 49 10.74 18.84 2.73
C LEU A 49 10.12 19.25 1.38
N LYS A 50 9.37 18.34 0.72
CA LYS A 50 8.60 18.63 -0.50
C LYS A 50 7.14 19.02 -0.20
N ASN A 51 6.81 19.35 1.04
CA ASN A 51 5.48 19.72 1.52
C ASN A 51 4.39 18.64 1.35
N HIS A 52 4.76 17.35 1.28
CA HIS A 52 3.78 16.28 1.30
C HIS A 52 3.36 15.97 2.74
N ILE A 53 2.05 15.81 2.94
CA ILE A 53 1.45 15.51 4.24
C ILE A 53 1.16 14.03 4.38
N ILE A 54 1.68 13.44 5.45
CA ILE A 54 1.65 12.00 5.70
C ILE A 54 1.04 11.78 7.08
N CYS A 55 -0.02 10.99 7.14
CA CYS A 55 -0.62 10.58 8.40
C CYS A 55 0.34 9.64 9.14
N ARG A 56 0.41 9.68 10.49
CA ARG A 56 1.25 8.73 11.25
C ARG A 56 0.98 7.25 10.91
N PRO A 57 -0.29 6.80 10.75
CA PRO A 57 -0.56 5.43 10.29
C PRO A 57 -0.07 5.12 8.87
N CYS A 58 0.17 6.15 8.06
CA CYS A 58 0.64 6.05 6.68
C CYS A 58 2.17 6.11 6.59
N SER A 59 2.84 6.62 7.64
CA SER A 59 4.28 6.70 7.70
C SER A 59 4.85 5.41 8.28
N VAL A 60 5.73 4.76 7.53
CA VAL A 60 6.66 3.79 8.09
C VAL A 60 7.81 4.60 8.69
N GLN A 61 7.91 4.64 10.02
CA GLN A 61 9.01 5.33 10.72
C GLN A 61 10.25 4.41 10.68
N SER A 62 11.43 4.95 10.38
CA SER A 62 12.67 4.19 10.55
C SER A 62 13.15 4.32 11.99
N THR A 63 13.59 3.20 12.56
CA THR A 63 13.95 3.03 13.98
C THR A 63 15.07 3.95 14.48
N SER A 64 15.80 4.62 13.59
CA SER A 64 17.02 5.34 13.91
C SER A 64 16.85 6.84 14.17
N SER A 65 15.73 7.48 13.80
CA SER A 65 15.51 8.90 14.13
C SER A 65 14.03 9.32 14.03
N ALA A 66 13.53 10.01 15.06
CA ALA A 66 12.16 10.54 15.13
C ALA A 66 11.81 11.55 14.02
N SER A 67 12.79 11.96 13.21
CA SER A 67 12.69 12.96 12.15
C SER A 67 12.73 12.36 10.73
N SER A 68 12.63 11.03 10.57
CA SER A 68 12.61 10.39 9.25
C SER A 68 11.40 9.47 9.07
N ALA A 69 10.80 9.51 7.89
CA ALA A 69 9.65 8.67 7.54
C ALA A 69 9.60 8.40 6.03
N TRP A 70 9.02 7.27 5.66
CA TRP A 70 8.71 6.99 4.26
C TRP A 70 7.64 7.94 3.72
N CYS A 71 7.93 8.66 2.64
CA CYS A 71 6.95 9.49 1.94
C CYS A 71 6.44 8.78 0.68
N PRO A 72 5.14 8.47 0.56
CA PRO A 72 4.59 7.74 -0.58
C PRO A 72 4.62 8.55 -1.88
N MET A 73 4.55 9.88 -1.79
CA MET A 73 4.66 10.77 -2.95
C MET A 73 6.10 10.93 -3.43
N CYS A 74 7.07 10.99 -2.49
CA CYS A 74 8.50 11.04 -2.85
C CYS A 74 9.08 9.67 -3.20
N ARG A 75 8.41 8.58 -2.81
CA ARG A 75 8.85 7.18 -2.95
C ARG A 75 10.24 6.90 -2.35
N GLN A 76 10.54 7.55 -1.22
CA GLN A 76 11.80 7.38 -0.49
C GLN A 76 11.61 7.75 0.99
N VAL A 77 12.55 7.34 1.85
CA VAL A 77 12.65 7.86 3.22
C VAL A 77 13.10 9.31 3.13
N VAL A 78 12.37 10.19 3.81
CA VAL A 78 12.63 11.63 3.80
C VAL A 78 12.66 12.15 5.23
N THR A 79 13.39 13.25 5.42
CA THR A 79 13.26 14.03 6.64
C THR A 79 11.87 14.62 6.73
N VAL A 80 11.25 14.49 7.90
CA VAL A 80 9.91 14.97 8.19
C VAL A 80 9.86 15.80 9.46
N THR A 81 8.95 16.77 9.46
CA THR A 81 8.59 17.55 10.64
C THR A 81 7.24 17.07 11.14
N ALA A 82 7.17 16.67 12.41
CA ALA A 82 5.91 16.34 13.04
C ALA A 82 5.14 17.62 13.36
N VAL A 83 3.89 17.67 12.92
CA VAL A 83 2.96 18.77 13.18
C VAL A 83 1.74 18.21 13.90
N THR A 84 1.34 18.90 14.97
CA THR A 84 0.12 18.59 15.70
C THR A 84 -0.71 19.85 15.76
N ILE A 85 -1.95 19.78 15.27
CA ILE A 85 -2.92 20.86 15.40
C ILE A 85 -3.37 20.89 16.86
N ASP A 86 -3.29 22.06 17.48
CA ASP A 86 -3.76 22.25 18.84
C ASP A 86 -5.23 21.86 18.98
N ARG A 87 -5.57 21.18 20.08
CA ARG A 87 -6.93 20.66 20.31
C ARG A 87 -7.94 21.79 20.37
N ASP A 88 -7.64 22.86 21.08
CA ASP A 88 -8.58 23.95 21.31
C ASP A 88 -8.76 24.76 20.02
N MET A 89 -7.68 24.93 19.25
CA MET A 89 -7.77 25.46 17.89
C MET A 89 -8.70 24.61 17.01
N LEU A 90 -8.53 23.29 16.99
CA LEU A 90 -9.34 22.38 16.18
C LEU A 90 -10.82 22.39 16.61
N ALA A 91 -11.10 22.51 17.91
CA ALA A 91 -12.45 22.60 18.46
C ALA A 91 -13.17 23.90 18.04
N GLN A 92 -12.44 24.99 17.81
CA GLN A 92 -13.01 26.29 17.39
C GLN A 92 -13.27 26.38 15.88
N LEU A 93 -12.67 25.49 15.08
CA LEU A 93 -12.91 25.47 13.63
C LEU A 93 -14.35 25.06 13.33
N ARG A 94 -14.93 25.73 12.33
CA ARG A 94 -16.30 25.47 11.86
C ARG A 94 -16.30 24.60 10.62
N PHE A 95 -17.18 23.63 10.62
CA PHE A 95 -17.37 22.66 9.56
C PHE A 95 -18.84 22.62 9.14
N ARG A 96 -19.07 22.29 7.88
CA ARG A 96 -20.37 22.02 7.31
C ARG A 96 -20.56 20.51 7.18
N CYS A 97 -21.61 19.95 7.79
CA CYS A 97 -22.05 18.56 7.54
C CYS A 97 -22.63 18.43 6.13
N ARG A 98 -22.85 17.18 5.69
CA ARG A 98 -23.65 16.86 4.49
C ARG A 98 -25.06 17.46 4.49
N CYS A 99 -25.64 17.65 5.67
CA CYS A 99 -26.94 18.27 5.89
C CYS A 99 -26.97 19.80 5.74
N GLY A 100 -25.84 20.44 5.46
CA GLY A 100 -25.71 21.90 5.32
C GLY A 100 -25.55 22.67 6.63
N LEU A 101 -25.74 22.05 7.80
CA LEU A 101 -25.50 22.68 9.11
C LEU A 101 -24.01 23.00 9.32
N GLU A 102 -23.74 24.24 9.72
CA GLU A 102 -22.39 24.76 9.98
C GLU A 102 -22.12 25.04 11.45
N ARG A 103 -21.34 24.19 12.11
CA ARG A 103 -20.98 24.35 13.53
C ARG A 103 -19.56 23.86 13.83
N THR A 104 -19.15 23.97 15.09
CA THR A 104 -17.89 23.40 15.59
C THR A 104 -17.97 21.87 15.61
N LEU A 105 -16.83 21.16 15.73
CA LEU A 105 -16.83 19.70 15.84
C LEU A 105 -17.65 19.18 17.05
N PRO A 106 -17.53 19.74 18.27
CA PRO A 106 -18.37 19.33 19.41
C PRO A 106 -19.87 19.46 19.11
N ASP A 107 -20.29 20.58 18.53
CA ASP A 107 -21.69 20.83 18.21
C ASP A 107 -22.21 19.90 17.10
N LEU A 108 -21.38 19.64 16.08
CA LEU A 108 -21.73 18.72 15.00
C LEU A 108 -21.85 17.28 15.50
N ARG A 109 -21.00 16.88 16.45
CA ARG A 109 -21.12 15.59 17.12
C ARG A 109 -22.46 15.48 17.84
N MET A 110 -22.83 16.47 18.65
CA MET A 110 -24.13 16.49 19.33
C MET A 110 -25.28 16.39 18.33
N HIS A 111 -25.22 17.15 17.24
CA HIS A 111 -26.21 17.09 16.16
C HIS A 111 -26.34 15.70 15.52
N VAL A 112 -25.23 14.99 15.27
CA VAL A 112 -25.26 13.63 14.71
C VAL A 112 -25.83 12.62 15.71
N LEU A 113 -25.56 12.80 17.01
CA LEU A 113 -26.12 11.94 18.07
C LEU A 113 -27.62 12.17 18.26
N GLU A 114 -28.08 13.43 18.24
CA GLU A 114 -29.47 13.79 18.48
C GLU A 114 -30.40 13.42 17.32
N LYS A 115 -29.95 13.61 16.07
CA LYS A 115 -30.80 13.35 14.89
C LYS A 115 -30.77 11.90 14.42
N GLY A 116 -30.00 11.04 15.08
CA GLY A 116 -29.58 9.77 14.53
C GLY A 116 -28.62 9.98 13.36
N VAL A 117 -27.77 8.99 13.08
CA VAL A 117 -26.95 8.98 11.86
C VAL A 117 -27.86 9.35 10.69
N HIS A 118 -27.40 10.26 9.82
CA HIS A 118 -28.12 10.61 8.59
C HIS A 118 -28.19 9.38 7.66
N GLU A 119 -28.98 8.38 8.04
CA GLU A 119 -29.61 7.45 7.12
C GLU A 119 -30.51 8.33 6.27
N LEU A 120 -30.00 8.78 5.13
CA LEU A 120 -30.88 9.26 4.10
C LEU A 120 -31.81 8.09 3.73
N PRO A 121 -33.13 8.25 3.81
CA PRO A 121 -33.99 7.53 2.89
C PRO A 121 -33.53 7.95 1.50
N ALA A 122 -33.42 7.00 0.57
CA ALA A 122 -33.44 7.33 -0.84
C ALA A 122 -34.79 8.02 -1.14
N GLY A 123 -34.88 9.34 -0.98
CA GLY A 123 -36.18 10.01 -0.98
C GLY A 123 -36.10 11.53 -0.85
N LYS A 124 -36.11 12.18 -2.02
CA LYS A 124 -36.63 13.53 -2.29
C LYS A 124 -36.05 14.68 -1.46
N VAL A 125 -35.02 15.30 -2.03
CA VAL A 125 -34.65 16.69 -1.73
C VAL A 125 -35.74 17.60 -2.32
N SER A 126 -36.52 18.24 -1.46
CA SER A 126 -37.32 19.41 -1.81
C SER A 126 -36.37 20.61 -2.03
N SER A 127 -36.30 21.06 -3.27
CA SER A 127 -35.73 22.36 -3.65
C SER A 127 -36.84 23.41 -3.72
N PRO A 128 -36.52 24.71 -3.63
CA PRO A 128 -37.51 25.79 -3.69
C PRO A 128 -38.11 25.92 -5.09
N ASP A 129 -39.37 26.32 -5.14
CA ASP A 129 -40.26 26.30 -6.30
C ASP A 129 -39.64 26.87 -7.60
N LEU A 130 -39.52 26.01 -8.61
CA LEU A 130 -39.35 26.34 -10.03
C LEU A 130 -40.18 25.34 -10.85
N PRO A 131 -40.75 25.77 -11.99
CA PRO A 131 -41.95 25.19 -12.56
C PRO A 131 -41.71 23.80 -13.15
N THR A 132 -42.70 22.94 -12.92
CA THR A 132 -42.76 21.52 -13.24
C THR A 132 -42.69 21.27 -14.75
N GLY A 133 -41.49 20.97 -15.26
CA GLY A 133 -41.28 20.36 -16.57
C GLY A 133 -40.77 18.93 -16.38
N SER A 134 -41.59 17.93 -16.71
CA SER A 134 -41.23 16.52 -16.70
C SER A 134 -40.05 16.26 -17.65
N ALA A 135 -38.84 16.11 -17.11
CA ALA A 135 -37.69 15.65 -17.89
C ALA A 135 -37.89 14.17 -18.25
N GLN A 136 -38.29 13.94 -19.50
CA GLN A 136 -38.46 12.62 -20.11
C GLN A 136 -37.14 11.83 -20.02
N PRO A 137 -37.16 10.54 -19.61
CA PRO A 137 -35.98 9.66 -19.54
C PRO A 137 -35.13 9.66 -20.83
N GLU A 138 -35.74 9.90 -21.98
CA GLU A 138 -35.07 10.00 -23.29
C GLU A 138 -34.01 11.12 -23.37
N MET A 139 -34.17 12.21 -22.61
CA MET A 139 -33.18 13.31 -22.60
C MET A 139 -31.89 12.92 -21.85
N VAL A 140 -31.98 12.07 -20.84
CA VAL A 140 -30.80 11.60 -20.09
C VAL A 140 -30.00 10.62 -20.95
N GLU A 141 -30.68 9.70 -21.62
CA GLU A 141 -30.03 8.76 -22.54
C GLU A 141 -29.39 9.48 -23.74
N SER A 142 -30.06 10.49 -24.29
CA SER A 142 -29.52 11.32 -25.37
C SER A 142 -28.25 12.08 -24.95
N ARG A 143 -28.21 12.61 -23.70
CA ARG A 143 -26.99 13.25 -23.16
C ARG A 143 -25.85 12.26 -22.95
N LEU A 144 -26.16 11.06 -22.45
CA LEU A 144 -25.13 10.02 -22.25
C LEU A 144 -24.55 9.54 -23.59
N ARG A 145 -25.40 9.37 -24.62
CA ARG A 145 -24.93 9.06 -25.98
C ARG A 145 -24.08 10.19 -26.57
N ALA A 146 -24.46 11.45 -26.36
CA ALA A 146 -23.66 12.59 -26.84
C ALA A 146 -22.26 12.64 -26.19
N ILE A 147 -22.17 12.38 -24.88
CA ILE A 147 -20.89 12.31 -24.16
C ILE A 147 -20.04 11.14 -24.68
N ALA A 148 -20.64 9.96 -24.87
CA ALA A 148 -19.93 8.79 -25.39
C ALA A 148 -19.39 9.02 -26.81
N VAL A 149 -20.15 9.72 -27.67
CA VAL A 149 -19.72 10.05 -29.04
C VAL A 149 -18.55 11.03 -29.04
N GLU A 150 -18.56 12.05 -28.18
CA GLU A 150 -17.43 12.99 -28.08
C GLU A 150 -16.16 12.35 -27.51
N GLU A 151 -16.29 11.48 -26.50
CA GLU A 151 -15.15 10.70 -26.01
C GLU A 151 -14.57 9.77 -27.09
N PHE A 152 -15.44 9.13 -27.88
CA PHE A 152 -15.01 8.25 -28.98
C PHE A 152 -14.31 9.04 -30.10
N LYS A 153 -14.78 10.25 -30.42
CA LYS A 153 -14.10 11.14 -31.36
C LYS A 153 -12.73 11.58 -30.85
N ARG A 154 -12.61 11.88 -29.54
CA ARG A 154 -11.30 12.22 -28.94
C ARG A 154 -10.32 11.06 -29.05
N LEU A 155 -10.75 9.86 -28.66
CA LEU A 155 -9.93 8.64 -28.74
C LEU A 155 -9.55 8.30 -30.18
N LYS A 156 -10.47 8.49 -31.14
CA LYS A 156 -10.19 8.30 -32.56
C LYS A 156 -9.16 9.31 -33.08
N HIS A 157 -9.27 10.58 -32.67
CA HIS A 157 -8.29 11.61 -33.02
C HIS A 157 -6.89 11.31 -32.42
N GLU A 158 -6.82 10.76 -31.20
CA GLU A 158 -5.56 10.30 -30.58
C GLU A 158 -4.94 9.11 -31.34
N LEU A 159 -5.78 8.17 -31.85
CA LEU A 159 -5.34 7.04 -32.68
C LEU A 159 -4.91 7.44 -34.10
N GLU A 160 -5.51 8.49 -34.67
CA GLU A 160 -5.23 8.95 -36.03
C GLU A 160 -3.98 9.85 -36.12
N HIS A 161 -3.43 10.32 -34.99
CA HIS A 161 -2.22 11.14 -34.94
C HIS A 161 -1.10 10.49 -34.09
N PRO A 162 -0.67 9.25 -34.42
CA PRO A 162 0.37 8.54 -33.66
C PRO A 162 1.71 9.27 -33.65
N GLU A 163 1.97 10.11 -34.65
CA GLU A 163 3.19 10.93 -34.76
C GLU A 163 3.37 11.89 -33.57
N LYS A 164 2.28 12.48 -33.05
CA LYS A 164 2.36 13.33 -31.85
C LYS A 164 2.73 12.55 -30.59
N ALA A 165 2.26 11.31 -30.47
CA ALA A 165 2.61 10.45 -29.36
C ALA A 165 4.06 9.94 -29.46
N GLU A 166 4.57 9.74 -30.68
CA GLU A 166 5.98 9.41 -30.90
C GLU A 166 6.91 10.60 -30.61
N ASP A 167 6.52 11.82 -30.99
CA ASP A 167 7.27 13.05 -30.68
C ASP A 167 7.35 13.30 -29.16
N GLU A 168 6.24 13.15 -28.43
CA GLU A 168 6.21 13.28 -26.97
C GLU A 168 7.06 12.18 -26.30
N LYS A 169 6.99 10.94 -26.80
CA LYS A 169 7.82 9.83 -26.32
C LYS A 169 9.31 10.10 -26.59
N HIS A 170 9.66 10.63 -27.76
CA HIS A 170 11.03 10.96 -28.10
C HIS A 170 11.56 12.10 -27.22
N GLY A 171 10.75 13.13 -26.96
CA GLY A 171 11.09 14.20 -26.02
C GLY A 171 11.32 13.71 -24.59
N LEU A 172 10.50 12.77 -24.12
CA LEU A 172 10.70 12.13 -22.81
C LEU A 172 11.98 11.28 -22.76
N LEU A 173 12.29 10.54 -23.81
CA LEU A 173 13.52 9.74 -23.89
C LEU A 173 14.77 10.63 -23.87
N GLN A 174 14.78 11.72 -24.65
CA GLN A 174 15.89 12.69 -24.63
C GLN A 174 16.08 13.31 -23.24
N LYS A 175 14.99 13.62 -22.54
CA LYS A 175 15.06 14.14 -21.17
C LYS A 175 15.64 13.11 -20.19
N ILE A 176 15.22 11.85 -20.29
CA ILE A 176 15.76 10.76 -19.45
C ILE A 176 17.26 10.56 -19.72
N GLU A 177 17.69 10.64 -20.97
CA GLU A 177 19.11 10.54 -21.33
C GLU A 177 19.92 11.72 -20.79
N ALA A 178 19.40 12.96 -20.88
CA ALA A 178 20.02 14.14 -20.29
C ALA A 178 20.17 14.00 -18.77
N ASP A 179 19.11 13.65 -18.05
CA ASP A 179 19.12 13.45 -16.60
C ASP A 179 20.11 12.34 -16.19
N ARG A 180 20.16 11.23 -16.95
CA ARG A 180 21.13 10.14 -16.72
C ARG A 180 22.57 10.64 -16.84
N THR A 181 22.85 11.48 -17.84
CA THR A 181 24.21 11.99 -18.10
C THR A 181 24.65 12.94 -17.01
N GLU A 182 23.75 13.82 -16.55
CA GLU A 182 23.98 14.73 -15.41
C GLU A 182 24.29 13.95 -14.12
N ILE A 183 23.53 12.90 -13.82
CA ILE A 183 23.76 12.06 -12.62
C ILE A 183 25.13 11.36 -12.70
N LEU A 184 25.52 10.84 -13.85
CA LEU A 184 26.82 10.19 -14.03
C LEU A 184 27.97 11.18 -13.85
N GLN A 185 27.85 12.38 -14.41
CA GLN A 185 28.85 13.43 -14.25
C GLN A 185 29.00 13.83 -12.77
N LYS A 186 27.89 14.08 -12.09
CA LYS A 186 27.89 14.41 -10.66
C LYS A 186 28.52 13.29 -9.81
N THR A 187 28.22 12.03 -10.12
CA THR A 187 28.81 10.88 -9.41
C THR A 187 30.34 10.83 -9.58
N GLU A 188 30.85 11.14 -10.78
CA GLU A 188 32.29 11.15 -11.02
C GLU A 188 32.98 12.37 -10.37
N GLU A 189 32.28 13.50 -10.26
CA GLU A 189 32.72 14.69 -9.50
C GLU A 189 32.80 14.39 -8.00
N ASP A 190 31.74 13.83 -7.40
CA ASP A 190 31.70 13.44 -5.99
C ASP A 190 32.81 12.41 -5.67
N LYS A 191 33.06 11.46 -6.58
CA LYS A 191 34.15 10.49 -6.46
C LYS A 191 35.54 11.14 -6.49
N LYS A 192 35.76 12.14 -7.35
CA LYS A 192 37.02 12.91 -7.40
C LYS A 192 37.21 13.71 -6.11
N GLU A 193 36.15 14.33 -5.59
CA GLU A 193 36.21 15.06 -4.33
C GLU A 193 36.56 14.13 -3.16
N LEU A 194 35.94 12.94 -3.10
CA LEU A 194 36.23 11.94 -2.07
C LEU A 194 37.70 11.47 -2.13
N LEU A 195 38.22 11.22 -3.33
CA LEU A 195 39.63 10.85 -3.53
C LEU A 195 40.60 11.95 -3.08
N GLN A 196 40.29 13.22 -3.37
CA GLN A 196 41.09 14.35 -2.87
C GLN A 196 41.06 14.47 -1.35
N VAL A 197 39.94 14.17 -0.70
CA VAL A 197 39.84 14.14 0.77
C VAL A 197 40.73 13.03 1.34
N ILE A 198 40.71 11.84 0.71
CA ILE A 198 41.56 10.70 1.11
C ILE A 198 43.05 11.04 0.94
N GLU A 199 43.45 11.66 -0.17
CA GLU A 199 44.84 12.08 -0.40
C GLU A 199 45.30 13.16 0.59
N LYS A 200 44.45 14.15 0.90
CA LYS A 200 44.78 15.18 1.91
C LYS A 200 44.92 14.58 3.31
N ALA A 201 44.10 13.58 3.64
CA ALA A 201 44.19 12.86 4.91
C ALA A 201 45.48 12.02 5.02
N SER A 202 45.99 11.46 3.92
CA SER A 202 47.20 10.64 3.93
C SER A 202 48.50 11.45 4.04
N VAL A 203 48.52 12.71 3.58
CA VAL A 203 49.71 13.58 3.64
C VAL A 203 49.87 14.27 5.01
N GLY A 204 48.79 14.44 5.78
CA GLY A 204 48.79 15.19 7.04
C GLY A 204 48.86 14.37 8.34
N ALA A 205 48.64 13.05 8.29
CA ALA A 205 48.49 12.23 9.50
C ALA A 205 49.61 11.18 9.64
N LYS A 206 50.60 11.47 10.48
CA LYS A 206 51.35 10.43 11.24
C LYS A 206 50.48 9.82 12.36
N SER A 207 49.17 9.75 12.14
CA SER A 207 48.25 8.95 12.95
C SER A 207 47.86 7.80 12.06
N ALA A 208 48.32 6.60 12.40
CA ALA A 208 47.94 5.37 11.74
C ALA A 208 46.42 5.21 11.88
N VAL A 209 45.66 5.75 10.92
CA VAL A 209 44.29 5.34 10.69
C VAL A 209 44.39 3.87 10.34
N ASN A 210 43.99 3.02 11.28
CA ASN A 210 44.15 1.58 11.18
C ASN A 210 43.37 1.10 9.95
N VAL A 211 44.09 0.67 8.92
CA VAL A 211 43.53 0.17 7.65
C VAL A 211 42.52 -0.96 7.93
N GLU A 212 42.70 -1.71 9.01
CA GLU A 212 41.75 -2.73 9.48
C GLU A 212 40.37 -2.14 9.80
N HIS A 213 40.31 -0.98 10.46
CA HIS A 213 39.04 -0.33 10.83
C HIS A 213 38.28 0.21 9.61
N LEU A 214 39.00 0.72 8.62
CA LEU A 214 38.40 1.09 7.32
C LEU A 214 37.88 -0.14 6.59
N GLN A 215 38.62 -1.26 6.60
CA GLN A 215 38.19 -2.50 5.98
C GLN A 215 36.94 -3.09 6.66
N GLU A 216 36.86 -3.04 7.99
CA GLU A 216 35.66 -3.40 8.76
C GLU A 216 34.46 -2.52 8.38
N THR A 217 34.65 -1.21 8.29
CA THR A 217 33.60 -0.27 7.89
C THR A 217 33.09 -0.53 6.47
N VAL A 218 34.01 -0.82 5.53
CA VAL A 218 33.65 -1.17 4.15
C VAL A 218 32.88 -2.48 4.08
N ASN A 219 33.25 -3.48 4.88
CA ASN A 219 32.53 -4.74 4.93
C ASN A 219 31.13 -4.56 5.53
N ALA A 220 31.00 -3.79 6.62
CA ALA A 220 29.70 -3.48 7.21
C ALA A 220 28.78 -2.74 6.22
N LEU A 221 29.32 -1.76 5.48
CA LEU A 221 28.57 -1.06 4.43
C LEU A 221 28.17 -1.96 3.26
N LYS A 222 29.01 -2.94 2.89
CA LYS A 222 28.65 -3.93 1.86
C LYS A 222 27.49 -4.81 2.31
N ASP A 223 27.51 -5.24 3.56
CA ASP A 223 26.42 -6.03 4.16
C ASP A 223 25.14 -5.18 4.22
N ASP A 224 25.22 -3.92 4.62
CA ASP A 224 24.09 -2.97 4.59
C ASP A 224 23.55 -2.76 3.17
N ILE A 225 24.42 -2.64 2.15
CA ILE A 225 24.01 -2.51 0.75
C ILE A 225 23.33 -3.79 0.25
N GLU A 226 23.85 -4.98 0.58
CA GLU A 226 23.18 -6.25 0.25
C GLU A 226 21.83 -6.37 0.96
N ASN A 227 21.74 -5.99 2.23
CA ASN A 227 20.48 -5.90 2.98
C ASN A 227 19.51 -4.90 2.34
N LEU A 228 19.99 -3.75 1.86
CA LEU A 228 19.18 -2.76 1.13
C LEU A 228 18.71 -3.27 -0.24
N LYS A 229 19.47 -4.14 -0.92
CA LYS A 229 18.98 -4.83 -2.14
C LYS A 229 17.85 -5.81 -1.82
N HIS A 230 17.83 -6.36 -0.62
CA HIS A 230 16.74 -7.21 -0.11
C HIS A 230 15.54 -6.36 0.34
N CYS A 231 15.76 -5.09 0.69
CA CYS A 231 14.72 -4.06 0.78
C CYS A 231 14.21 -3.62 -0.60
N ARG A 232 13.81 -4.58 -1.46
CA ARG A 232 12.94 -4.28 -2.60
C ARG A 232 11.75 -3.44 -2.11
N PRO A 233 11.31 -2.44 -2.89
CA PRO A 233 10.35 -1.43 -2.43
C PRO A 233 9.12 -2.11 -1.79
N ALA A 234 8.99 -1.91 -0.48
CA ALA A 234 7.93 -2.39 0.42
C ALA A 234 6.53 -1.84 0.09
N THR A 235 6.26 -1.49 -1.17
CA THR A 235 4.98 -0.97 -1.67
C THR A 235 4.09 -2.07 -2.22
N ALA A 236 4.68 -3.19 -2.65
CA ALA A 236 3.90 -4.29 -3.21
C ALA A 236 3.07 -4.93 -2.10
N GLN A 237 1.75 -4.74 -2.16
CA GLN A 237 0.79 -5.46 -1.34
C GLN A 237 0.65 -6.94 -1.74
N ARG A 238 1.39 -7.39 -2.76
CA ARG A 238 1.37 -8.75 -3.29
C ARG A 238 2.80 -9.24 -3.53
N ALA A 239 3.07 -10.49 -3.17
CA ALA A 239 4.28 -11.21 -3.55
C ALA A 239 3.95 -12.50 -4.29
N TYR A 240 4.89 -12.96 -5.11
CA TYR A 240 4.79 -14.17 -5.93
C TYR A 240 5.82 -15.20 -5.48
N PHE A 241 5.44 -16.48 -5.52
CA PHE A 241 6.24 -17.61 -5.06
C PHE A 241 6.20 -18.75 -6.08
N TRP A 242 7.32 -19.45 -6.25
CA TRP A 242 7.48 -20.52 -7.25
C TRP A 242 7.82 -21.84 -6.57
N PHE A 243 6.84 -22.71 -6.38
CA PHE A 243 7.03 -23.97 -5.65
C PHE A 243 7.22 -25.15 -6.60
N ASP A 244 8.15 -26.06 -6.29
CA ASP A 244 8.31 -27.32 -7.01
C ASP A 244 7.19 -28.29 -6.63
N PHE A 245 6.16 -28.34 -7.47
CA PHE A 245 4.96 -29.12 -7.19
C PHE A 245 5.16 -30.60 -7.53
N ASP A 246 5.92 -30.91 -8.58
CA ASP A 246 6.22 -32.28 -8.97
C ASP A 246 7.02 -33.01 -7.90
N ASP A 247 8.06 -32.38 -7.34
CA ASP A 247 8.79 -32.92 -6.19
C ASP A 247 7.87 -33.13 -4.98
N LEU A 248 7.07 -32.12 -4.65
CA LEU A 248 6.15 -32.20 -3.52
C LEU A 248 5.12 -33.32 -3.69
N SER A 249 4.58 -33.50 -4.90
CA SER A 249 3.62 -34.54 -5.24
C SER A 249 4.24 -35.93 -5.11
N LYS A 250 5.47 -36.13 -5.60
CA LYS A 250 6.22 -37.39 -5.42
C LYS A 250 6.45 -37.71 -3.95
N ARG A 251 6.85 -36.71 -3.14
CA ARG A 251 7.01 -36.88 -1.69
C ARG A 251 5.69 -37.23 -1.01
N PHE A 252 4.59 -36.59 -1.42
CA PHE A 252 3.26 -36.84 -0.89
C PHE A 252 2.77 -38.27 -1.19
N GLN A 253 2.98 -38.76 -2.42
CA GLN A 253 2.66 -40.14 -2.81
C GLN A 253 3.39 -41.20 -1.97
N ASN A 254 4.57 -40.88 -1.44
CA ASN A 254 5.37 -41.80 -0.63
C ASN A 254 5.02 -41.75 0.86
N ALA A 255 4.63 -40.58 1.38
CA ALA A 255 4.40 -40.38 2.81
C ALA A 255 2.96 -40.67 3.25
N HIS A 256 1.97 -40.46 2.38
CA HIS A 256 0.53 -40.52 2.66
C HIS A 256 0.00 -39.61 3.79
N ASP A 257 0.89 -38.89 4.48
CA ASP A 257 0.61 -37.81 5.43
C ASP A 257 0.79 -36.43 4.76
N GLY A 258 0.39 -35.37 5.46
CA GLY A 258 0.52 -34.01 4.94
C GLY A 258 1.98 -33.58 4.73
N VAL A 259 2.39 -33.32 3.48
CA VAL A 259 3.76 -32.89 3.11
C VAL A 259 3.78 -31.41 2.75
N LYS A 260 4.86 -30.71 3.11
CA LYS A 260 5.09 -29.30 2.78
C LYS A 260 6.26 -29.13 1.81
N SER A 261 6.18 -28.09 0.97
CA SER A 261 7.33 -27.60 0.21
C SER A 261 8.35 -26.95 1.12
N GLU A 262 9.51 -26.59 0.55
CA GLU A 262 10.43 -25.65 1.18
C GLU A 262 9.78 -24.29 1.43
N LEU A 263 10.29 -23.57 2.44
CA LEU A 263 9.87 -22.22 2.77
C LEU A 263 10.56 -21.21 1.85
N GLN A 264 9.76 -20.32 1.27
CA GLN A 264 10.23 -19.17 0.50
C GLN A 264 9.94 -17.88 1.24
N HIS A 265 10.83 -16.90 1.08
CA HIS A 265 10.75 -15.63 1.79
C HIS A 265 10.50 -14.48 0.80
N SER A 266 9.68 -13.51 1.21
CA SER A 266 9.42 -12.30 0.45
C SER A 266 8.97 -11.17 1.37
N PHE A 267 8.76 -9.97 0.82
CA PHE A 267 8.17 -8.85 1.55
C PHE A 267 6.81 -8.49 0.93
N ILE A 268 5.79 -8.39 1.78
CA ILE A 268 4.44 -7.98 1.37
C ILE A 268 4.01 -6.81 2.23
N GLY A 269 3.80 -5.64 1.64
CA GLY A 269 3.44 -4.42 2.38
C GLY A 269 4.44 -4.03 3.47
N GLY A 270 5.74 -4.29 3.24
CA GLY A 270 6.81 -4.05 4.22
C GLY A 270 6.94 -5.10 5.31
N ILE A 271 6.16 -6.19 5.24
CA ILE A 271 6.19 -7.28 6.20
C ILE A 271 6.99 -8.44 5.59
N PRO A 272 8.02 -8.98 6.27
CA PRO A 272 8.70 -10.19 5.83
C PRO A 272 7.74 -11.35 6.00
N PHE A 273 7.45 -11.99 4.88
CA PHE A 273 6.60 -13.14 4.78
C PHE A 273 7.43 -14.36 4.41
N GLN A 274 7.13 -15.49 5.04
CA GLN A 274 7.51 -16.82 4.64
C GLN A 274 6.28 -17.54 4.09
N ALA A 275 6.43 -18.33 3.03
CA ALA A 275 5.35 -19.10 2.44
C ALA A 275 5.84 -20.49 2.01
N CYS A 276 4.94 -21.47 2.10
CA CYS A 276 5.09 -22.80 1.51
C CYS A 276 3.72 -23.27 0.98
N ILE A 277 3.73 -24.33 0.19
CA ILE A 277 2.51 -25.07 -0.16
C ILE A 277 2.46 -26.40 0.59
N LYS A 278 1.26 -26.88 0.88
CA LYS A 278 1.03 -28.13 1.59
C LYS A 278 0.06 -29.03 0.82
N LEU A 279 0.44 -30.28 0.62
CA LEU A 279 -0.44 -31.36 0.15
C LEU A 279 -0.90 -32.20 1.34
N TRP A 280 -2.17 -32.58 1.37
CA TRP A 280 -2.75 -33.41 2.42
C TRP A 280 -4.06 -34.05 1.96
N SER A 281 -4.47 -35.14 2.60
CA SER A 281 -5.69 -35.89 2.26
C SER A 281 -6.79 -35.77 3.31
N VAL A 282 -8.03 -35.66 2.88
CA VAL A 282 -9.26 -35.78 3.71
C VAL A 282 -10.29 -36.57 2.95
N ASP A 283 -10.87 -37.60 3.57
CA ASP A 283 -11.92 -38.42 2.96
C ASP A 283 -11.52 -38.96 1.57
N LYS A 284 -10.27 -39.43 1.44
CA LYS A 284 -9.65 -39.93 0.19
C LYS A 284 -9.52 -38.88 -0.93
N LYS A 285 -9.73 -37.60 -0.64
CA LYS A 285 -9.47 -36.50 -1.56
C LYS A 285 -8.20 -35.76 -1.16
N GLU A 286 -7.40 -35.41 -2.15
CA GLU A 286 -6.14 -34.69 -1.97
C GLU A 286 -6.38 -33.19 -2.15
N TYR A 287 -5.83 -32.39 -1.26
CA TYR A 287 -5.97 -30.95 -1.27
C TYR A 287 -4.61 -30.26 -1.26
N LEU A 288 -4.53 -29.19 -2.03
CA LEU A 288 -3.45 -28.21 -1.96
C LEU A 288 -3.89 -27.04 -1.09
N ASP A 289 -2.97 -26.53 -0.28
CA ASP A 289 -3.14 -25.30 0.50
C ASP A 289 -1.90 -24.41 0.37
N ILE A 290 -2.09 -23.09 0.45
CA ILE A 290 -1.00 -22.12 0.54
C ILE A 290 -0.86 -21.71 2.00
N CYS A 291 0.29 -22.02 2.58
CA CYS A 291 0.64 -21.75 3.96
C CYS A 291 1.56 -20.52 3.97
N GLY A 292 1.09 -19.39 4.49
CA GLY A 292 1.87 -18.14 4.52
C GLY A 292 1.88 -17.50 5.89
N GLY A 293 2.99 -16.86 6.24
CA GLY A 293 3.09 -16.13 7.49
C GLY A 293 4.22 -15.16 7.65
N ARG A 294 4.23 -14.40 8.76
CA ARG A 294 5.38 -13.57 9.12
C ARG A 294 6.60 -14.47 9.33
N ALA A 295 7.76 -14.05 8.85
CA ALA A 295 9.03 -14.71 9.15
C ALA A 295 9.47 -14.36 10.59
N ASP A 296 9.98 -15.34 11.35
CA ASP A 296 10.21 -15.24 12.81
C ASP A 296 11.46 -14.42 13.21
N HIS A 297 12.18 -13.85 12.24
CA HIS A 297 13.55 -13.40 12.45
C HIS A 297 13.75 -11.89 12.47
N HIS A 298 12.69 -11.09 12.39
CA HIS A 298 12.82 -9.63 12.40
C HIS A 298 11.85 -8.99 13.40
N GLU A 299 12.42 -8.28 14.37
CA GLU A 299 11.71 -7.28 15.17
C GLU A 299 11.25 -6.19 14.21
N ILE A 300 9.95 -6.15 13.90
CA ILE A 300 9.39 -5.13 13.02
C ILE A 300 8.26 -4.44 13.74
N ASP A 301 8.30 -3.11 13.70
CA ASP A 301 7.32 -2.18 14.26
C ASP A 301 6.00 -2.15 13.48
N ILE A 302 5.52 -3.29 13.01
CA ILE A 302 4.17 -3.40 12.45
C ILE A 302 3.22 -3.72 13.61
N PRO A 303 2.17 -2.91 13.84
CA PRO A 303 1.21 -3.17 14.89
C PRO A 303 0.55 -4.54 14.68
N LEU A 304 0.74 -5.43 15.66
CA LEU A 304 0.05 -6.70 15.75
C LEU A 304 -1.24 -6.54 16.56
N PRO A 305 -2.33 -7.23 16.21
CA PRO A 305 -2.48 -8.18 15.11
C PRO A 305 -2.45 -7.51 13.73
N LEU A 306 -1.97 -8.24 12.72
CA LEU A 306 -2.16 -7.81 11.34
C LEU A 306 -3.68 -7.75 11.08
N ASN A 307 -4.20 -6.56 10.78
CA ASN A 307 -5.63 -6.36 10.48
C ASN A 307 -5.81 -6.16 8.96
N ARG A 308 -5.72 -7.28 8.22
CA ARG A 308 -5.74 -7.32 6.75
C ARG A 308 -6.53 -8.54 6.26
N LYS A 309 -7.05 -8.43 5.05
CA LYS A 309 -7.56 -9.58 4.29
C LYS A 309 -6.42 -10.19 3.51
N VAL A 310 -6.11 -11.45 3.76
CA VAL A 310 -5.08 -12.21 3.06
C VAL A 310 -5.73 -12.92 1.89
N VAL A 311 -5.25 -12.66 0.67
CA VAL A 311 -5.72 -13.28 -0.57
C VAL A 311 -4.63 -14.20 -1.11
N LEU A 312 -4.93 -15.49 -1.16
CA LEU A 312 -4.07 -16.57 -1.63
C LEU A 312 -4.51 -16.95 -3.04
N THR A 313 -3.58 -16.99 -3.98
CA THR A 313 -3.91 -17.21 -5.40
C THR A 313 -2.95 -18.18 -6.06
N ILE A 314 -3.47 -19.07 -6.90
CA ILE A 314 -2.74 -19.90 -7.85
C ILE A 314 -2.92 -19.30 -9.24
N HIS A 315 -1.83 -19.21 -10.00
CA HIS A 315 -1.86 -18.69 -11.37
C HIS A 315 -1.65 -19.82 -12.37
N ASP A 316 -2.27 -19.69 -13.55
CA ASP A 316 -2.00 -20.56 -14.70
C ASP A 316 -0.69 -20.18 -15.41
N THR A 317 -0.31 -20.93 -16.43
CA THR A 317 0.91 -20.70 -17.24
C THR A 317 0.88 -19.38 -18.00
N ASN A 318 -0.28 -18.73 -18.14
CA ASN A 318 -0.44 -17.42 -18.74
C ASN A 318 -0.44 -16.28 -17.71
N GLY A 319 -0.23 -16.60 -16.42
CA GLY A 319 -0.29 -15.65 -15.31
C GLY A 319 -1.71 -15.19 -14.95
N LYS A 320 -2.76 -15.88 -15.43
CA LYS A 320 -4.14 -15.62 -15.04
C LYS A 320 -4.46 -16.33 -13.73
N VAL A 321 -5.36 -15.73 -12.96
CA VAL A 321 -5.87 -16.33 -11.73
C VAL A 321 -6.62 -17.62 -12.05
N PHE A 322 -6.10 -18.74 -11.54
CA PHE A 322 -6.73 -20.06 -11.67
C PHE A 322 -7.62 -20.37 -10.47
N ALA A 323 -7.11 -20.13 -9.27
CA ALA A 323 -7.86 -20.33 -8.03
C ALA A 323 -7.47 -19.26 -7.01
N THR A 324 -8.46 -18.73 -6.29
CA THR A 324 -8.26 -17.72 -5.26
C THR A 324 -9.06 -18.07 -4.02
N LYS A 325 -8.48 -17.79 -2.86
CA LYS A 325 -9.18 -17.81 -1.58
C LYS A 325 -8.73 -16.65 -0.73
N SER A 326 -9.68 -16.04 -0.05
CA SER A 326 -9.40 -14.95 0.88
C SER A 326 -9.81 -15.31 2.29
N CYS A 327 -9.09 -14.76 3.25
CA CYS A 327 -9.34 -14.98 4.67
C CYS A 327 -8.83 -13.77 5.45
N ASN A 328 -9.51 -13.42 6.53
CA ASN A 328 -9.08 -12.30 7.35
C ASN A 328 -7.94 -12.79 8.27
N SER A 329 -6.88 -12.01 8.42
CA SER A 329 -5.76 -12.37 9.30
C SER A 329 -6.16 -12.37 10.78
N TYR A 330 -7.25 -11.67 11.12
CA TYR A 330 -7.77 -11.54 12.47
C TYR A 330 -9.31 -11.48 12.46
N ILE A 331 -9.97 -12.34 13.24
CA ILE A 331 -11.42 -12.32 13.46
C ILE A 331 -11.70 -12.56 14.95
N SER A 332 -12.54 -11.70 15.56
CA SER A 332 -13.12 -11.90 16.90
C SER A 332 -12.10 -12.23 18.00
N GLY A 333 -11.00 -11.48 18.09
CA GLY A 333 -10.00 -11.72 19.14
C GLY A 333 -8.97 -12.80 18.80
N GLN A 334 -9.19 -13.57 17.74
CA GLN A 334 -8.36 -14.73 17.39
C GLN A 334 -7.63 -14.54 16.06
N TYR A 335 -6.37 -14.95 16.06
CA TYR A 335 -5.58 -15.10 14.85
C TYR A 335 -6.07 -16.32 14.08
N LEU A 336 -6.62 -16.11 12.89
CA LEU A 336 -6.86 -17.22 11.96
C LEU A 336 -5.54 -17.73 11.37
N PHE A 337 -4.54 -16.85 11.30
CA PHE A 337 -3.15 -17.19 10.98
C PHE A 337 -2.29 -17.02 12.22
N ARG A 338 -2.01 -18.11 12.93
CA ARG A 338 -0.91 -18.11 13.91
C ARG A 338 0.41 -18.12 13.15
N PHE A 339 1.03 -16.94 13.09
CA PHE A 339 2.38 -16.77 12.58
C PHE A 339 3.36 -17.18 13.69
N GLY A 340 4.27 -18.11 13.40
CA GLY A 340 5.56 -18.11 14.10
C GLY A 340 5.65 -18.75 15.48
N SER A 341 5.03 -19.90 15.72
CA SER A 341 5.56 -20.76 16.79
C SER A 341 5.85 -22.15 16.27
N LYS A 342 7.00 -22.69 16.69
CA LYS A 342 7.51 -24.03 16.33
C LYS A 342 6.49 -25.15 16.59
N GLU A 343 5.41 -24.88 17.32
CA GLU A 343 4.36 -25.84 17.71
C GLU A 343 2.94 -25.39 17.35
N ALA A 344 2.69 -24.12 16.98
CA ALA A 344 1.39 -23.67 16.52
C ALA A 344 1.27 -23.97 15.02
N GLY A 345 0.59 -25.07 14.71
CA GLY A 345 0.24 -25.45 13.35
C GLY A 345 -0.18 -24.23 12.52
N LEU A 346 0.56 -23.99 11.44
CA LEU A 346 0.12 -23.20 10.28
C LEU A 346 -1.39 -23.35 10.13
N SER A 347 -2.11 -22.24 10.30
CA SER A 347 -3.53 -21.95 10.00
C SER A 347 -4.46 -23.16 9.78
N ARG A 348 -5.66 -23.13 10.38
CA ARG A 348 -6.75 -24.05 9.99
C ARG A 348 -6.81 -24.12 8.46
N THR A 349 -6.63 -25.33 7.94
CA THR A 349 -6.38 -25.60 6.53
C THR A 349 -7.48 -25.00 5.67
N THR A 350 -7.13 -24.00 4.87
CA THR A 350 -8.05 -23.35 3.98
C THR A 350 -8.16 -24.13 2.69
N LYS A 351 -8.41 -25.47 2.71
CA LYS A 351 -8.63 -26.35 1.51
C LYS A 351 -8.74 -25.53 0.21
N LEU A 352 -7.60 -25.16 -0.40
CA LEU A 352 -7.59 -24.07 -1.39
C LEU A 352 -8.18 -24.60 -2.69
N ILE A 353 -7.69 -25.77 -3.10
CA ILE A 353 -8.17 -26.50 -4.25
C ILE A 353 -7.93 -28.01 -4.07
N GLU A 354 -8.82 -28.82 -4.62
CA GLU A 354 -8.62 -30.26 -4.77
C GLU A 354 -7.54 -30.51 -5.84
N VAL A 355 -6.57 -31.38 -5.58
CA VAL A 355 -5.44 -31.64 -6.49
C VAL A 355 -5.92 -32.18 -7.85
N SER A 356 -7.02 -32.94 -7.86
CA SER A 356 -7.66 -33.47 -9.07
C SER A 356 -8.14 -32.37 -10.03
N LEU A 357 -8.38 -31.16 -9.54
CA LEU A 357 -8.80 -30.00 -10.32
C LEU A 357 -7.62 -29.20 -10.88
N LEU A 358 -6.39 -29.46 -10.40
CA LEU A 358 -5.20 -28.81 -10.94
C LEU A 358 -4.92 -29.34 -12.34
N THR A 359 -5.01 -28.46 -13.33
CA THR A 359 -4.69 -28.82 -14.71
C THR A 359 -3.19 -28.70 -14.97
N LYS A 360 -2.69 -29.36 -16.03
CA LYS A 360 -1.31 -29.15 -16.51
C LYS A 360 -1.02 -27.68 -16.84
N ASN A 361 -2.05 -26.88 -17.10
CA ASN A 361 -1.92 -25.44 -17.35
C ASN A 361 -1.59 -24.63 -16.10
N CYS A 362 -1.48 -25.23 -14.91
CA CYS A 362 -1.04 -24.54 -13.68
C CYS A 362 0.44 -24.77 -13.37
N LEU A 363 1.14 -25.55 -14.20
CA LEU A 363 2.52 -25.97 -13.96
C LEU A 363 3.42 -25.54 -15.12
N ILE A 364 4.52 -24.86 -14.81
CA ILE A 364 5.61 -24.57 -15.75
C ILE A 364 6.82 -25.38 -15.31
N ASN A 365 7.19 -26.39 -16.10
CA ASN A 365 8.30 -27.30 -15.79
C ASN A 365 8.19 -27.91 -14.38
N GLY A 366 7.00 -28.38 -14.01
CA GLY A 366 6.73 -28.98 -12.69
C GLY A 366 6.61 -27.97 -11.53
N LYS A 367 6.77 -26.67 -11.80
CA LYS A 367 6.66 -25.61 -10.80
C LYS A 367 5.33 -24.88 -10.89
N MET A 368 4.80 -24.51 -9.73
CA MET A 368 3.55 -23.77 -9.59
C MET A 368 3.84 -22.32 -9.15
N LEU A 369 3.19 -21.37 -9.81
CA LEU A 369 3.19 -19.97 -9.42
C LEU A 369 2.02 -19.69 -8.47
N THR A 370 2.33 -19.16 -7.30
CA THR A 370 1.32 -18.66 -6.37
C THR A 370 1.58 -17.21 -6.01
N SER A 371 0.57 -16.52 -5.47
CA SER A 371 0.75 -15.20 -4.88
C SER A 371 -0.02 -15.06 -3.58
N ILE A 372 0.54 -14.25 -2.68
CA ILE A 372 -0.11 -13.81 -1.45
C ILE A 372 -0.25 -12.29 -1.54
N GLU A 373 -1.45 -11.80 -1.28
CA GLU A 373 -1.76 -10.36 -1.25
C GLU A 373 -2.40 -9.96 0.07
N LEU A 374 -2.03 -8.79 0.58
CA LEU A 374 -2.63 -8.15 1.74
C LEU A 374 -3.53 -7.02 1.28
N GLN A 375 -4.82 -7.17 1.53
CA GLN A 375 -5.83 -6.15 1.26
C GLN A 375 -6.29 -5.49 2.57
N PRO A 376 -6.75 -4.23 2.52
CA PRO A 376 -7.55 -3.66 3.60
C PRO A 376 -8.74 -4.59 3.92
N MET A 377 -9.14 -4.63 5.19
CA MET A 377 -10.40 -5.29 5.56
C MET A 377 -11.56 -4.47 4.99
N ASP A 378 -12.55 -5.15 4.43
CA ASP A 378 -13.82 -4.52 4.05
C ASP A 378 -14.47 -4.01 5.36
N SER A 379 -14.68 -2.69 5.45
CA SER A 379 -15.22 -1.99 6.62
C SER A 379 -16.69 -2.27 6.84
#